data_AF-A0A1V5GWT7-F1
#
_entry.id   AF-A0A1V5GWT7-F1
#
_cell.length_a   1.000
_cell.length_b   1.000
_cell.length_c   1.000
_cell.angle_alpha   90.00
_cell.angle_beta   90.00
_cell.angle_gamma   90.00
#
_symmetry.space_group_name_H-M   'P 1'
#
loop_
_entity.id
_entity.type
_entity.pdbx_description
1 polymer ?
#
loop_
_entity_poly.entity_id
_entity_poly.type
_entity_poly.pdbx_seq_one_letter_code
_entity_poly.pdbx_strand_id
1 'polypeptide(L)'
;MTNEEIARFFNNARPHIQGNPNLRDPQVEGWFRTRQHFRNSAEHAILQIPVGCGKTGLMALLPFETAQGRVLVIAPNLEIRRGISTAFDVAGRECFWTSSAGKPSSDVTRPCRPILS
;
A
#
# COMPACT_ATOMS: atom_id res chain seq x y z
N MET A 1 -8.79 14.23 8.48
CA MET A 1 -7.80 13.23 8.92
C MET A 1 -6.47 13.90 9.19
N THR A 2 -6.01 13.87 10.44
CA THR A 2 -4.66 14.29 10.83
C THR A 2 -3.63 13.25 10.38
N ASN A 3 -2.34 13.59 10.36
CA ASN A 3 -1.30 12.62 10.02
C ASN A 3 -1.22 11.48 11.05
N GLU A 4 -1.50 11.75 12.32
CA GLU A 4 -1.52 10.75 13.39
C GLU A 4 -2.61 9.70 13.20
N GLU A 5 -3.82 10.11 12.76
CA GLU A 5 -4.90 9.18 12.46
C GLU A 5 -4.52 8.25 11.30
N ILE A 6 -3.86 8.79 10.28
CA ILE A 6 -3.40 8.04 9.11
C ILE A 6 -2.25 7.09 9.49
N ALA A 7 -1.31 7.55 10.30
CA ALA A 7 -0.24 6.72 10.85
C ALA A 7 -0.83 5.55 11.65
N ARG A 8 -1.78 5.82 12.54
CA ARG A 8 -2.48 4.78 13.32
C ARG A 8 -3.18 3.78 12.40
N PHE A 9 -3.85 4.24 11.36
CA PHE A 9 -4.49 3.36 10.37
C PHE A 9 -3.49 2.37 9.76
N PHE A 10 -2.39 2.87 9.20
CA PHE A 10 -1.41 2.00 8.53
C PHE A 10 -0.61 1.10 9.47
N ASN A 11 -0.40 1.51 10.72
CA ASN A 11 0.34 0.72 11.71
C ASN A 11 -0.54 -0.30 12.45
N ASN A 12 -1.84 -0.03 12.61
CA ASN A 12 -2.75 -0.94 13.29
C ASN A 12 -3.46 -1.91 12.33
N ALA A 13 -3.58 -1.55 11.05
CA ALA A 13 -4.06 -2.48 10.05
C ALA A 13 -3.11 -3.69 9.99
N ARG A 14 -3.68 -4.89 10.10
CA ARG A 14 -2.96 -6.16 9.97
C ARG A 14 -3.26 -6.78 8.60
N PRO A 15 -2.65 -6.30 7.51
CA PRO A 15 -2.84 -6.90 6.21
C PRO A 15 -2.28 -8.33 6.23
N HIS A 16 -2.97 -9.26 5.57
CA HIS A 16 -2.48 -10.63 5.41
C HIS A 16 -1.42 -10.65 4.30
N ILE A 17 -0.17 -10.31 4.65
CA ILE A 17 0.95 -10.22 3.70
C ILE A 17 1.76 -11.51 3.70
N GLN A 18 2.25 -11.93 4.86
CA GLN A 18 3.05 -13.14 5.00
C GLN A 18 2.15 -14.38 4.92
N GLY A 19 2.49 -15.32 4.05
CA GLY A 19 1.72 -16.56 3.83
C GLY A 19 0.50 -16.38 2.92
N ASN A 20 0.32 -15.20 2.32
CA ASN A 20 -0.78 -14.96 1.39
C ASN A 20 -0.48 -15.56 0.01
N PRO A 21 -1.26 -16.55 -0.46
CA PRO A 21 -1.03 -17.20 -1.76
C PRO A 21 -1.29 -16.28 -2.97
N ASN A 22 -1.99 -15.16 -2.77
CA ASN A 22 -2.29 -14.20 -3.84
C ASN A 22 -1.17 -13.15 -4.01
N LEU A 23 -0.18 -13.13 -3.11
CA LEU A 23 1.00 -12.28 -3.23
C LEU A 23 2.16 -13.08 -3.79
N ARG A 24 2.94 -12.46 -4.67
CA ARG A 24 4.16 -13.06 -5.19
C ARG A 24 5.30 -12.87 -4.19
N ASP A 25 6.20 -13.84 -4.11
CA ASP A 25 7.36 -13.80 -3.19
C ASP A 25 8.16 -12.48 -3.25
N PRO A 26 8.44 -11.87 -4.43
CA PRO A 26 9.16 -10.59 -4.47
C PRO A 26 8.40 -9.42 -3.81
N GLN A 27 7.06 -9.48 -3.74
CA GLN A 27 6.26 -8.46 -3.08
C GLN A 27 6.33 -8.63 -1.55
N VAL A 28 6.21 -9.87 -1.07
CA VAL A 28 6.30 -10.20 0.37
C VAL A 28 7.69 -9.84 0.90
N GLU A 29 8.73 -10.28 0.19
CA GLU A 29 10.13 -10.02 0.57
C GLU A 29 10.47 -8.53 0.48
N GLY A 30 10.00 -7.85 -0.57
CA GLY A 30 10.19 -6.41 -0.73
C GLY A 30 9.59 -5.62 0.43
N TRP A 31 8.37 -5.96 0.85
CA TRP A 31 7.72 -5.33 1.99
C TRP A 31 8.49 -5.60 3.30
N PHE A 32 8.88 -6.85 3.53
CA PHE A 32 9.61 -7.25 4.75
C PHE A 32 10.94 -6.49 4.89
N ARG A 33 11.74 -6.43 3.81
CA ARG A 33 13.02 -5.71 3.82
C ARG A 33 12.86 -4.21 4.01
N THR A 34 11.88 -3.60 3.36
CA THR A 34 11.62 -2.17 3.52
C THR A 34 11.20 -1.84 4.96
N ARG A 35 10.33 -2.65 5.56
CA ARG A 35 9.95 -2.51 6.97
C ARG A 35 11.18 -2.65 7.88
N GLN A 36 12.02 -3.66 7.67
CA GLN A 36 13.21 -3.87 8.48
C GLN A 36 14.19 -2.70 8.38
N HIS A 37 14.39 -2.15 7.18
CA HIS A 37 15.24 -0.97 6.96
C HIS A 37 14.74 0.24 7.74
N PHE A 38 13.45 0.60 7.57
CA PHE A 38 12.89 1.80 8.20
C PHE A 38 12.66 1.69 9.71
N ARG A 39 12.70 0.48 10.27
CA ARG A 39 12.75 0.28 11.73
C ARG A 39 14.11 0.62 12.33
N ASN A 40 15.18 0.50 11.54
CA ASN A 40 16.56 0.66 12.00
C ASN A 40 17.21 1.96 11.50
N SER A 41 16.70 2.55 10.42
CA SER A 41 17.29 3.72 9.77
C SER A 41 16.22 4.58 9.09
N ALA A 42 16.41 5.90 9.09
CA ALA A 42 15.59 6.84 8.32
C ALA A 42 16.18 7.16 6.93
N GLU A 43 17.30 6.53 6.57
CA GLU A 43 18.00 6.76 5.31
C GLU A 43 17.19 6.30 4.09
N HIS A 44 17.46 6.92 2.95
CA HIS A 44 16.81 6.58 1.68
C HIS A 44 17.07 5.11 1.29
N ALA A 45 16.03 4.44 0.80
CA ALA A 45 16.10 3.06 0.32
C ALA A 45 15.77 2.98 -1.17
N ILE A 46 16.51 2.15 -1.91
CA ILE A 46 16.23 1.83 -3.31
C ILE A 46 15.75 0.38 -3.38
N LEU A 47 14.56 0.18 -3.94
CA LEU A 47 13.97 -1.15 -4.09
C LEU A 47 13.97 -1.56 -5.57
N GLN A 48 14.77 -2.56 -5.90
CA GLN A 48 14.86 -3.10 -7.25
C GLN A 48 13.92 -4.30 -7.39
N ILE A 49 12.86 -4.15 -8.19
CA ILE A 49 11.84 -5.19 -8.38
C ILE A 49 11.73 -5.54 -9.88
N PRO A 50 11.81 -6.83 -10.26
CA PRO A 50 11.74 -7.25 -11.65
C PRO A 50 10.41 -6.87 -12.32
N VAL A 51 10.41 -6.80 -13.65
CA VAL A 51 9.18 -6.64 -14.44
C VAL A 51 8.26 -7.84 -14.24
N GLY A 52 6.93 -7.62 -14.29
CA GLY A 52 5.94 -8.68 -14.04
C GLY A 52 5.70 -9.06 -12.58
N CYS A 53 6.54 -8.64 -11.63
CA CYS A 53 6.38 -8.98 -10.21
C CYS A 53 5.32 -8.15 -9.45
N GLY A 54 4.58 -7.27 -10.14
CA GLY A 54 3.53 -6.43 -9.56
C GLY A 54 4.04 -5.37 -8.60
N LYS A 55 4.96 -4.53 -9.09
CA LYS A 55 5.47 -3.34 -8.40
C LYS A 55 4.36 -2.47 -7.80
N THR A 56 3.26 -2.27 -8.54
CA THR A 56 2.11 -1.50 -8.08
C THR A 56 1.49 -2.06 -6.80
N GLY A 57 1.34 -3.38 -6.70
CA GLY A 57 0.85 -4.03 -5.48
C GLY A 57 1.78 -3.84 -4.30
N LEU A 58 3.10 -3.89 -4.55
CA LEU A 58 4.09 -3.61 -3.51
C LEU A 58 4.02 -2.15 -3.04
N MET A 59 3.88 -1.18 -3.95
CA MET A 59 3.67 0.24 -3.58
C MET A 59 2.43 0.42 -2.69
N ALA A 60 1.40 -0.41 -2.87
CA ALA A 60 0.23 -0.43 -2.01
C ALA A 60 0.57 -0.96 -0.60
N LEU A 61 1.42 -1.98 -0.50
CA LEU A 61 1.81 -2.65 0.76
C LEU A 61 2.79 -1.84 1.61
N LEU A 62 3.70 -1.08 0.99
CA LEU A 62 4.76 -0.35 1.68
C LEU A 62 4.28 0.58 2.82
N PRO A 63 3.17 1.31 2.72
CA PRO A 63 2.66 2.14 3.81
C PRO A 63 2.35 1.36 5.10
N PHE A 64 1.93 0.09 4.99
CA PHE A 64 1.56 -0.71 6.15
C PHE A 64 2.79 -1.00 7.01
N GLU A 65 2.65 -0.71 8.30
CA GLU A 65 3.70 -0.87 9.32
C GLU A 65 4.98 -0.04 9.08
N THR A 66 4.96 0.93 8.17
CA THR A 66 6.10 1.82 7.86
C THR A 66 5.72 3.30 7.84
N ALA A 67 4.51 3.66 7.40
CA ALA A 67 4.10 5.06 7.24
C ALA A 67 3.82 5.75 8.60
N GLN A 68 4.33 6.99 8.74
CA GLN A 68 4.08 7.89 9.88
C GLN A 68 3.04 8.98 9.55
N GLY A 69 2.29 8.83 8.46
CA GLY A 69 1.31 9.80 8.01
C GLY A 69 0.92 9.60 6.55
N ARG A 70 0.65 10.70 5.84
CA ARG A 70 0.30 10.68 4.41
C ARG A 70 1.47 10.16 3.57
N VAL A 71 1.17 9.30 2.60
CA VAL A 71 2.14 8.76 1.64
C VAL A 71 1.92 9.43 0.28
N LEU A 72 3.00 9.90 -0.34
CA LEU A 72 2.99 10.48 -1.68
C LEU A 72 3.66 9.52 -2.65
N VAL A 73 2.92 9.09 -3.67
CA VAL A 73 3.46 8.30 -4.79
C VAL A 73 3.64 9.20 -5.99
N ILE A 74 4.87 9.29 -6.50
CA ILE A 74 5.21 10.10 -7.67
C ILE A 74 5.42 9.15 -8.85
N ALA A 75 4.69 9.40 -9.95
CA ALA A 75 4.78 8.64 -11.18
C ALA A 75 5.33 9.53 -12.32
N PRO A 76 6.09 8.96 -13.27
CA PRO A 76 6.74 9.74 -14.33
C PRO A 76 5.78 10.21 -15.44
N ASN A 77 4.58 9.62 -15.55
CA ASN A 77 3.59 10.03 -16.54
C ASN A 77 2.15 9.81 -16.02
N LEU A 78 1.17 10.37 -16.75
CA LEU A 78 -0.24 10.34 -16.38
C LEU A 78 -0.86 8.94 -16.50
N GLU A 79 -0.42 8.12 -17.45
CA GLU A 79 -0.96 6.76 -17.64
C GLU A 79 -0.57 5.83 -16.51
N ILE A 80 0.70 5.83 -16.10
CA ILE A 80 1.18 5.07 -14.94
C ILE A 80 0.48 5.57 -13.68
N ARG A 81 0.33 6.90 -13.52
CA ARG A 81 -0.42 7.48 -12.41
C ARG A 81 -1.86 6.93 -12.37
N ARG A 82 -2.54 6.87 -13.51
CA ARG A 82 -3.90 6.31 -13.60
C ARG A 82 -3.91 4.83 -13.21
N GLY A 83 -3.00 4.02 -13.73
CA GLY A 83 -2.89 2.60 -13.38
C GLY A 83 -2.66 2.38 -11.88
N ILE A 84 -1.78 3.17 -11.25
CA ILE A 84 -1.56 3.13 -9.79
C ILE A 84 -2.83 3.57 -9.04
N SER A 85 -3.48 4.65 -9.47
CA SER A 85 -4.71 5.15 -8.84
C SER A 85 -5.84 4.12 -8.90
N THR A 86 -6.02 3.44 -10.03
CA THR A 86 -7.03 2.38 -10.18
C THR A 86 -6.75 1.19 -9.25
N ALA A 87 -5.48 0.79 -9.14
CA ALA A 87 -5.09 -0.29 -8.24
C ALA A 87 -5.29 0.05 -6.75
N PHE A 88 -5.25 1.35 -6.40
CA PHE A 88 -5.42 1.84 -5.03
C PHE A 88 -6.87 2.21 -4.68
N ASP A 89 -7.76 2.27 -5.67
CA ASP A 89 -9.16 2.63 -5.45
C ASP A 89 -9.92 1.47 -4.78
N VAL A 90 -10.24 1.63 -3.49
CA VAL A 90 -10.95 0.64 -2.67
C VAL A 90 -12.39 0.40 -3.15
N ALA A 91 -13.00 1.38 -3.82
CA ALA A 91 -14.33 1.22 -4.43
C ALA A 91 -14.28 0.54 -5.80
N GLY A 92 -13.08 0.45 -6.40
CA GLY A 92 -12.86 -0.15 -7.70
C GLY A 92 -12.88 -1.68 -7.66
N ARG A 93 -13.43 -2.30 -8.72
CA ARG A 93 -13.36 -3.77 -8.91
C ARG A 93 -11.92 -4.27 -9.09
N GLU A 94 -11.03 -3.39 -9.54
CA GLU A 94 -9.61 -3.67 -9.76
C GLU A 94 -8.72 -3.31 -8.56
N CYS A 95 -9.33 -3.08 -7.39
CA CYS A 95 -8.60 -2.77 -6.16
C CYS A 95 -7.65 -3.91 -5.78
N PHE A 96 -6.37 -3.60 -5.60
CA PHE A 96 -5.37 -4.56 -5.17
C PHE A 96 -5.73 -5.20 -3.81
N TRP A 97 -6.31 -4.43 -2.89
CA TRP A 97 -6.69 -4.91 -1.56
C TRP A 97 -7.81 -5.95 -1.61
N THR A 98 -8.78 -5.74 -2.49
CA THR A 98 -9.91 -6.65 -2.68
C THR A 98 -9.49 -7.94 -3.37
N SER A 99 -8.59 -7.85 -4.35
CA SER A 99 -8.18 -8.99 -5.17
C SER A 99 -7.05 -9.82 -4.56
N SER A 100 -6.19 -9.23 -3.73
CA SER A 100 -4.96 -9.90 -3.27
C SER A 100 -4.79 -9.95 -1.75
N ALA A 101 -5.06 -8.88 -1.01
CA ALA A 101 -4.63 -8.75 0.39
C ALA A 101 -5.74 -8.95 1.44
N GLY A 102 -7.00 -9.08 1.03
CA GLY A 102 -8.16 -9.09 1.92
C GLY A 102 -8.46 -7.68 2.46
N LYS A 103 -9.73 -7.36 2.68
CA LYS A 103 -10.11 -6.05 3.25
C LYS A 103 -9.43 -5.86 4.61
N PRO A 104 -8.81 -4.71 4.91
CA PRO A 104 -8.50 -4.37 6.30
C PRO A 104 -9.80 -4.44 7.11
N SER A 105 -9.71 -4.93 8.36
CA SER A 105 -10.87 -5.28 9.21
C SER A 105 -12.00 -4.24 9.17
N SER A 106 -13.23 -4.75 9.21
CA SER A 106 -14.54 -4.15 8.90
C SER A 106 -14.97 -2.82 9.57
N ASP A 107 -14.09 -2.12 10.27
CA ASP A 107 -14.37 -0.78 10.82
C ASP A 107 -14.13 0.36 9.81
N VAL A 108 -13.62 0.05 8.61
CA VAL A 108 -13.26 1.02 7.56
C VAL A 108 -14.38 1.19 6.52
N THR A 109 -15.62 0.82 6.86
CA THR A 109 -16.82 1.01 6.01
C THR A 109 -17.60 2.28 6.33
N ARG A 110 -16.94 3.36 6.76
CA ARG A 110 -17.49 4.70 6.52
C ARG A 110 -17.04 5.12 5.12
N PRO A 111 -17.92 5.08 4.11
CA PRO A 111 -17.55 5.58 2.81
C PRO A 111 -17.16 7.04 3.01
N CYS A 112 -15.91 7.37 2.66
CA CYS A 112 -15.55 8.75 2.39
C CYS A 112 -16.59 9.26 1.40
N ARG A 113 -17.53 10.08 1.88
CA ARG A 113 -18.40 10.87 1.02
C ARG A 113 -17.48 11.56 0.01
N PRO A 114 -17.75 11.47 -1.30
CA PRO A 114 -17.04 12.30 -2.25
C PRO A 114 -17.37 13.74 -1.86
N ILE A 115 -16.36 14.49 -1.41
CA ILE A 115 -16.45 15.95 -1.33
C ILE A 115 -16.34 16.43 -2.77
N LEU A 116 -17.49 16.44 -3.45
CA LEU A 116 -17.76 17.37 -4.53
C LEU A 116 -18.55 18.51 -3.89
N SER A 117 -17.96 19.70 -4.00
CA SER A 117 -18.52 21.06 -3.78
C SER A 117 -19.92 21.18 -3.19
#